data_AF-A0A0Q8VZQ5-F1
#
_entry.id   AF-A0A0Q8VZQ5-F1
#
_cell.length_a   1.000
_cell.length_b   1.000
_cell.length_c   1.000
_cell.angle_alpha   90.00
_cell.angle_beta   90.00
_cell.angle_gamma   90.00
#
_symmetry.space_group_name_H-M   'P 1'
#
loop_
_entity.id
_entity.type
_entity.pdbx_description
1 polymer ?
#
loop_
_entity_poly.entity_id
_entity_poly.type
_entity_poly.pdbx_seq_one_letter_code
_entity_poly.pdbx_strand_id
1 'polypeptide(L)'
;MALVGVVALSAIPLTACSVDELPPVPSVAPLSESQSEALAASILEEKGGRILSLYPGAVLPTPDRVRFVTQSEIAHVKADCVTEQGFPAHPNDEGGITYSPVPPDEQAEAQTLAAYACDVMYPLDPRFIRPYTEAELRYIYAYQKHTVIPCIEQAGSSASALPSEQVFIEDWENGRPWIPYGDDDALTMEEASEIPELCPMVPAELHRQ
;
A
#
# COMPACT_ATOMS: atom_id res chain seq x y z
N MET A 1 -22.26 -44.28 64.79
CA MET A 1 -21.46 -44.68 63.61
C MET A 1 -21.88 -43.79 62.46
N ALA A 2 -21.03 -42.83 62.09
CA ALA A 2 -21.26 -41.88 61.01
C ALA A 2 -20.50 -42.33 59.76
N LEU A 3 -21.17 -42.37 58.61
CA LEU A 3 -20.54 -42.55 57.29
C LEU A 3 -20.65 -41.22 56.55
N VAL A 4 -19.51 -40.56 56.37
CA VAL A 4 -19.36 -39.34 55.57
C VAL A 4 -18.96 -39.78 54.16
N GLY A 5 -19.83 -39.55 53.18
CA GLY A 5 -19.56 -39.77 51.76
C GLY A 5 -18.86 -38.55 51.16
N VAL A 6 -17.63 -38.75 50.67
CA VAL A 6 -16.86 -37.73 49.96
C VAL A 6 -17.26 -37.75 48.48
N VAL A 7 -17.89 -36.67 48.02
CA VAL A 7 -18.14 -36.42 46.60
C VAL A 7 -16.91 -35.73 46.01
N ALA A 8 -16.20 -36.41 45.11
CA ALA A 8 -15.08 -35.84 44.37
C ALA A 8 -15.61 -34.99 43.20
N LEU A 9 -15.50 -33.66 43.31
CA LEU A 9 -15.70 -32.75 42.19
C LEU A 9 -14.46 -32.82 41.27
N SER A 10 -14.62 -33.42 40.10
CA SER A 10 -13.63 -33.36 39.02
C SER A 10 -13.69 -31.98 38.36
N ALA A 11 -12.67 -31.15 38.60
CA ALA A 11 -12.47 -29.90 37.87
C ALA A 11 -11.90 -30.22 36.48
N ILE A 12 -12.66 -29.91 35.43
CA ILE A 12 -12.20 -29.96 34.04
C ILE A 12 -11.40 -28.68 33.79
N PRO A 13 -10.09 -28.74 33.46
CA PRO A 13 -9.37 -27.56 33.06
C PRO A 13 -9.88 -27.12 31.69
N LEU A 14 -10.51 -25.94 31.63
CA LEU A 14 -10.76 -25.24 30.37
C LEU A 14 -9.39 -24.79 29.83
N THR A 15 -8.83 -25.56 28.90
CA THR A 15 -7.73 -25.11 28.05
C THR A 15 -8.24 -23.93 27.23
N ALA A 16 -7.87 -22.72 27.63
CA ALA A 16 -8.10 -21.52 26.82
C ALA A 16 -7.36 -21.72 25.50
N CYS A 17 -8.10 -21.80 24.40
CA CYS A 17 -7.54 -21.63 23.08
C CYS A 17 -6.93 -20.23 23.04
N SER A 18 -5.61 -20.13 22.99
CA SER A 18 -4.94 -18.95 22.48
C SER A 18 -5.38 -18.83 21.03
N VAL A 19 -6.41 -18.02 20.79
CA VAL A 19 -6.63 -17.43 19.48
C VAL A 19 -5.31 -16.73 19.16
N ASP A 20 -4.65 -17.14 18.08
CA ASP A 20 -3.47 -16.42 17.58
C ASP A 20 -3.96 -15.03 17.17
N GLU A 21 -3.95 -14.11 18.14
CA GLU A 21 -4.34 -12.73 17.99
C GLU A 21 -3.18 -11.97 17.35
N LEU A 22 -3.49 -10.97 16.54
CA LEU A 22 -2.47 -10.13 15.94
C LEU A 22 -1.59 -9.52 17.05
N PRO A 23 -0.28 -9.36 16.81
CA PRO A 23 0.56 -8.59 17.71
C PRO A 23 -0.01 -7.17 17.89
N PRO A 24 0.38 -6.41 18.94
CA PRO A 24 -0.01 -5.01 19.03
C PRO A 24 0.55 -4.23 17.83
N VAL A 25 -0.20 -3.26 17.34
CA VAL A 25 0.23 -2.37 16.25
C VAL A 25 1.53 -1.67 16.68
N PRO A 26 2.62 -1.81 15.90
CA PRO A 26 3.88 -1.16 16.24
C PRO A 26 3.70 0.36 16.19
N SER A 27 4.16 1.05 17.21
CA SER A 27 4.16 2.51 17.24
C SER A 27 5.46 3.03 16.64
N VAL A 28 5.35 3.76 15.53
CA VAL A 28 6.49 4.40 14.87
C VAL A 28 6.43 5.91 15.09
N ALA A 29 7.59 6.53 15.32
CA ALA A 29 7.65 7.97 15.41
C ALA A 29 7.25 8.61 14.06
N PRO A 30 6.41 9.66 14.08
CA PRO A 30 6.14 10.45 12.90
C PRO A 30 7.44 10.98 12.27
N LEU A 31 7.45 11.13 10.95
CA LEU A 31 8.57 11.77 10.27
C LEU A 31 8.72 13.21 10.78
N SER A 32 9.95 13.65 11.03
CA SER A 32 10.23 15.07 11.21
C SER A 32 9.98 15.82 9.90
N GLU A 33 9.85 17.14 9.99
CA GLU A 33 9.76 18.00 8.80
C GLU A 33 10.96 17.78 7.86
N SER A 34 12.19 17.77 8.40
CA SER A 34 13.39 17.54 7.59
C SER A 34 13.42 16.16 6.92
N GLN A 35 12.91 15.12 7.59
CA GLN A 35 12.82 13.78 7.00
C GLN A 35 11.76 13.73 5.90
N SER A 36 10.63 14.40 6.11
CA SER A 36 9.55 14.51 5.13
C SER A 36 10.03 15.22 3.86
N GLU A 37 10.71 16.36 4.02
CA GLU A 37 11.31 17.11 2.90
C GLU A 37 12.35 16.29 2.14
N ALA A 38 13.25 15.62 2.86
CA ALA A 38 14.28 14.80 2.24
C ALA A 38 13.69 13.63 1.42
N LEU A 39 12.66 12.97 1.96
CA LEU A 39 11.98 11.86 1.28
C LEU A 39 11.20 12.34 0.05
N ALA A 40 10.49 13.46 0.15
CA ALA A 40 9.81 14.05 -1.00
C ALA A 40 10.80 14.41 -2.12
N ALA A 41 11.94 15.02 -1.75
CA ALA A 41 12.99 15.38 -2.69
C ALA A 41 13.60 14.15 -3.38
N SER A 42 13.92 13.08 -2.64
CA SER A 42 14.50 11.87 -3.23
C SER A 42 13.55 11.19 -4.23
N ILE A 43 12.25 11.19 -3.95
CA ILE A 43 11.25 10.61 -4.85
C ILE A 43 11.14 11.41 -6.14
N LEU A 44 11.15 12.75 -6.05
CA LEU A 44 11.13 13.62 -7.23
C LEU A 44 12.43 13.54 -8.03
N GLU A 45 13.57 13.32 -7.37
CA GLU A 45 14.86 13.09 -8.02
C GLU A 45 14.87 11.77 -8.79
N GLU A 46 14.45 10.67 -8.15
CA GLU A 46 14.37 9.35 -8.79
C GLU A 46 13.43 9.37 -10.01
N LYS A 47 12.28 10.02 -9.86
CA LYS A 47 11.32 10.20 -10.94
C LYS A 47 11.87 11.07 -12.06
N GLY A 48 12.53 12.17 -11.73
CA GLY A 48 13.19 13.03 -12.69
C GLY A 48 14.28 12.29 -13.48
N GLY A 49 15.09 11.49 -12.80
CA GLY A 49 16.11 10.63 -13.41
C GLY A 49 15.53 9.65 -14.43
N ARG A 50 14.38 9.00 -14.11
CA ARG A 50 13.67 8.15 -15.08
C ARG A 50 13.22 8.92 -16.32
N ILE A 51 12.65 10.12 -16.14
CA ILE A 51 12.19 10.97 -17.25
C ILE A 51 13.37 11.35 -18.14
N LEU A 52 14.48 11.80 -17.56
CA LEU A 52 15.68 12.17 -18.31
C LEU A 52 16.32 10.97 -19.03
N SER A 53 16.13 9.75 -18.51
CA SER A 53 16.55 8.53 -19.19
C SER A 53 15.65 8.19 -20.38
N LEU A 54 14.34 8.44 -20.30
CA LEU A 54 13.38 8.22 -21.38
C LEU A 54 13.46 9.30 -22.48
N TYR A 55 13.72 10.55 -22.08
CA TYR A 55 13.78 11.72 -22.96
C TYR A 55 15.13 12.44 -22.80
N PRO A 56 16.21 11.92 -23.42
CA PRO A 56 17.51 12.56 -23.37
C PRO A 56 17.47 13.98 -23.96
N GLY A 57 17.73 14.98 -23.12
CA GLY A 57 17.70 16.40 -23.51
C GLY A 57 16.47 17.17 -23.02
N ALA A 58 15.50 16.48 -22.41
CA ALA A 58 14.40 17.14 -21.71
C ALA A 58 14.91 18.01 -20.55
N VAL A 59 14.18 19.08 -20.26
CA VAL A 59 14.43 19.92 -19.08
C VAL A 59 13.28 19.70 -18.12
N LEU A 60 13.59 19.21 -16.91
CA LEU A 60 12.58 18.97 -15.88
C LEU A 60 11.99 20.30 -15.41
N PRO A 61 10.65 20.44 -15.36
CA PRO A 61 10.03 21.63 -14.79
C PRO A 61 10.23 21.66 -13.27
N THR A 62 10.52 22.85 -12.74
CA THR A 62 10.77 23.07 -11.31
C THR A 62 9.82 24.13 -10.73
N PRO A 63 8.50 23.89 -10.71
CA PRO A 63 7.57 24.79 -10.04
C PRO A 63 7.76 24.75 -8.52
N ASP A 64 7.28 25.77 -7.82
CA ASP A 64 7.21 25.74 -6.36
C ASP A 64 6.18 24.71 -5.90
N ARG A 65 6.49 23.97 -4.83
CA ARG A 65 5.53 23.08 -4.19
C ARG A 65 4.39 23.90 -3.57
N VAL A 66 3.16 23.54 -3.89
CA VAL A 66 1.96 24.17 -3.32
C VAL A 66 1.67 23.58 -1.94
N ARG A 67 1.56 22.25 -1.84
CA ARG A 67 1.32 21.51 -0.58
C ARG A 67 1.57 20.01 -0.75
N PHE A 68 1.70 19.30 0.37
CA PHE A 68 1.49 17.86 0.36
C PHE A 68 -0.01 17.53 0.20
N VAL A 69 -0.30 16.41 -0.44
CA VAL A 69 -1.65 15.86 -0.60
C VAL A 69 -1.76 14.50 0.09
N THR A 70 -2.98 14.09 0.44
CA THR A 70 -3.21 12.78 1.04
C THR A 70 -3.40 11.68 -0.01
N GLN A 71 -3.36 10.42 0.42
CA GLN A 71 -3.64 9.26 -0.45
C GLN A 71 -5.04 9.34 -1.10
N SER A 72 -6.04 9.90 -0.42
CA SER A 72 -7.39 10.05 -0.98
C SER A 72 -7.53 11.21 -1.95
N GLU A 73 -6.62 12.20 -1.90
CA GLU A 73 -6.68 13.41 -2.72
C GLU A 73 -5.84 13.30 -4.00
N ILE A 74 -4.75 12.53 -3.96
CA ILE A 74 -3.69 12.56 -4.99
C ILE A 74 -4.21 12.36 -6.41
N ALA A 75 -5.12 11.40 -6.64
CA ALA A 75 -5.66 11.10 -7.96
C ALA A 75 -6.41 12.31 -8.56
N HIS A 76 -7.30 12.91 -7.76
CA HIS A 76 -8.11 14.06 -8.20
C HIS A 76 -7.25 15.31 -8.39
N VAL A 77 -6.42 15.67 -7.40
CA VAL A 77 -5.58 16.87 -7.47
C VAL A 77 -4.61 16.80 -8.65
N LYS A 78 -4.04 15.62 -8.90
CA LYS A 78 -3.13 15.42 -10.02
C LYS A 78 -3.85 15.46 -11.36
N ALA A 79 -5.03 14.83 -11.48
CA ALA A 79 -5.82 14.87 -12.71
C ALA A 79 -6.23 16.30 -13.08
N ASP A 80 -6.67 17.09 -12.10
CA ASP A 80 -7.03 18.49 -12.28
C ASP A 80 -5.81 19.30 -12.74
N CYS A 81 -4.67 19.17 -12.05
CA CYS A 81 -3.43 19.87 -12.42
C CYS A 81 -2.95 19.53 -13.84
N VAL A 82 -2.95 18.24 -14.21
CA VAL A 82 -2.50 17.82 -15.55
C VAL A 82 -3.47 18.27 -16.64
N THR A 83 -4.78 18.32 -16.33
CA THR A 83 -5.80 18.89 -17.22
C THR A 83 -5.61 20.39 -17.41
N GLU A 84 -5.28 21.14 -16.35
CA GLU A 84 -4.94 22.57 -16.44
C GLU A 84 -3.69 22.84 -17.28
N GLN A 85 -2.75 21.89 -17.33
CA GLN A 85 -1.57 21.91 -18.21
C GLN A 85 -1.91 21.58 -19.68
N GLY A 86 -3.17 21.29 -20.00
CA GLY A 86 -3.66 21.02 -21.35
C GLY A 86 -3.74 19.53 -21.73
N PHE A 87 -3.53 18.62 -20.78
CA PHE A 87 -3.62 17.18 -21.00
C PHE A 87 -4.82 16.59 -20.25
N PRO A 88 -5.94 16.29 -20.92
CA PRO A 88 -7.12 15.71 -20.28
C PRO A 88 -6.77 14.44 -19.50
N ALA A 89 -6.99 14.47 -18.19
CA ALA A 89 -6.70 13.38 -17.27
C ALA A 89 -7.89 13.12 -16.35
N HIS A 90 -8.03 11.87 -15.91
CA HIS A 90 -9.07 11.44 -14.99
C HIS A 90 -8.45 10.61 -13.86
N PRO A 91 -8.95 10.73 -12.61
CA PRO A 91 -8.56 9.82 -11.54
C PRO A 91 -8.95 8.39 -11.92
N ASN A 92 -8.15 7.42 -11.48
CA ASN A 92 -8.55 6.00 -11.50
C ASN A 92 -8.73 5.49 -10.06
N ASP A 93 -9.34 4.31 -9.94
CA ASP A 93 -9.67 3.71 -8.63
C ASP A 93 -8.41 3.25 -7.86
N GLU A 94 -7.27 3.15 -8.54
CA GLU A 94 -5.97 2.77 -7.97
C GLU A 94 -5.19 3.95 -7.36
N GLY A 95 -5.80 5.14 -7.28
CA GLY A 95 -5.14 6.34 -6.76
C GLY A 95 -4.15 7.00 -7.74
N GLY A 96 -4.17 6.58 -9.00
CA GLY A 96 -3.43 7.17 -10.13
C GLY A 96 -4.31 8.03 -11.03
N ILE A 97 -3.82 8.28 -12.24
CA ILE A 97 -4.56 9.00 -13.30
C ILE A 97 -4.48 8.24 -14.62
N THR A 98 -5.53 8.37 -15.43
CA THR A 98 -5.61 7.89 -16.80
C THR A 98 -5.84 9.05 -17.75
N TYR A 99 -5.53 8.85 -19.03
CA TYR A 99 -5.66 9.87 -20.07
C TYR A 99 -6.72 9.44 -21.09
N SER A 100 -7.71 10.29 -21.32
CA SER A 100 -8.76 10.06 -22.29
C SER A 100 -9.15 11.37 -22.97
N PRO A 101 -8.84 11.56 -24.27
CA PRO A 101 -8.13 10.63 -25.15
C PRO A 101 -6.66 10.47 -24.75
N VAL A 102 -6.07 9.31 -25.08
CA VAL A 102 -4.62 9.12 -24.99
C VAL A 102 -3.93 10.10 -25.94
N PRO A 103 -2.97 10.91 -25.47
CA PRO A 103 -2.26 11.85 -26.34
C PRO A 103 -1.48 11.13 -27.44
N PRO A 104 -1.31 11.76 -28.63
CA PRO A 104 -0.42 11.25 -29.66
C PRO A 104 1.01 11.07 -29.15
N ASP A 105 1.75 10.13 -29.73
CA ASP A 105 3.14 9.83 -29.33
C ASP A 105 4.03 11.09 -29.36
N GLU A 106 3.79 12.01 -30.30
CA GLU A 106 4.52 13.27 -30.41
C GLU A 106 4.33 14.20 -29.20
N GLN A 107 3.31 13.96 -28.37
CA GLN A 107 3.03 14.72 -27.15
C GLN A 107 3.44 13.99 -25.87
N ALA A 108 3.93 12.75 -25.96
CA ALA A 108 4.23 11.92 -24.79
C ALA A 108 5.27 12.56 -23.85
N GLU A 109 6.30 13.22 -24.40
CA GLU A 109 7.29 13.94 -23.60
C GLU A 109 6.64 15.11 -22.84
N ALA A 110 5.90 15.97 -23.54
CA ALA A 110 5.25 17.14 -22.96
C ALA A 110 4.23 16.75 -21.87
N GLN A 111 3.46 15.70 -22.10
CA GLN A 111 2.54 15.11 -21.13
C GLN A 111 3.28 14.59 -19.89
N THR A 112 4.40 13.88 -20.09
CA THR A 112 5.22 13.37 -18.98
C THR A 112 5.79 14.50 -18.14
N LEU A 113 6.26 15.58 -18.77
CA LEU A 113 6.77 16.76 -18.06
C LEU A 113 5.64 17.51 -17.33
N ALA A 114 4.44 17.61 -17.91
CA ALA A 114 3.27 18.18 -17.23
C ALA A 114 2.89 17.36 -15.99
N ALA A 115 2.84 16.04 -16.10
CA ALA A 115 2.60 15.15 -14.97
C ALA A 115 3.68 15.32 -13.88
N TYR A 116 4.95 15.41 -14.26
CA TYR A 116 6.06 15.66 -13.33
C TYR A 116 5.92 17.02 -12.62
N ALA A 117 5.58 18.10 -13.34
CA ALA A 117 5.34 19.41 -12.74
C ALA A 117 4.24 19.33 -11.66
N CYS A 118 3.16 18.59 -11.93
CA CYS A 118 2.09 18.36 -10.98
C CYS A 118 2.53 17.53 -9.76
N ASP A 119 3.41 16.55 -9.93
CA ASP A 119 4.01 15.81 -8.82
C ASP A 119 4.92 16.69 -7.94
N VAL A 120 5.58 17.70 -8.52
CA VAL A 120 6.37 18.70 -7.78
C VAL A 120 5.45 19.67 -7.01
N MET A 121 4.36 20.12 -7.63
CA MET A 121 3.40 21.03 -7.01
C MET A 121 2.61 20.36 -5.87
N TYR A 122 2.24 19.09 -6.07
CA TYR A 122 1.34 18.33 -5.20
C TYR A 122 1.90 16.93 -4.86
N PRO A 123 3.08 16.84 -4.23
CA PRO A 123 3.63 15.55 -3.84
C PRO A 123 2.73 14.89 -2.79
N LEU A 124 2.63 13.56 -2.85
CA LEU A 124 2.00 12.77 -1.81
C LEU A 124 2.74 12.98 -0.48
N ASP A 125 2.00 13.10 0.61
CA ASP A 125 2.58 13.26 1.94
C ASP A 125 3.53 12.08 2.25
N PRO A 126 4.79 12.37 2.64
CA PRO A 126 5.83 11.38 2.91
C PRO A 126 5.43 10.28 3.90
N ARG A 127 4.45 10.52 4.77
CA ARG A 127 3.93 9.52 5.70
C ARG A 127 3.27 8.33 4.99
N PHE A 128 2.74 8.50 3.79
CA PHE A 128 2.09 7.42 3.03
C PHE A 128 3.07 6.61 2.17
N ILE A 129 4.29 7.09 1.98
CA ILE A 129 5.30 6.53 1.05
C ILE A 129 6.64 6.21 1.72
N ARG A 130 6.75 6.47 3.03
CA ARG A 130 7.91 6.04 3.80
C ARG A 130 8.02 4.51 3.78
N PRO A 131 9.23 3.96 3.68
CA PRO A 131 9.41 2.53 3.89
C PRO A 131 8.88 2.13 5.27
N TYR A 132 8.21 0.98 5.32
CA TYR A 132 7.83 0.36 6.59
C TYR A 132 9.09 0.00 7.37
N THR A 133 9.03 0.18 8.67
CA THR A 133 10.04 -0.34 9.60
C THR A 133 9.96 -1.86 9.67
N GLU A 134 11.03 -2.51 10.14
CA GLU A 134 11.02 -3.96 10.34
C GLU A 134 9.86 -4.40 11.26
N ALA A 135 9.55 -3.63 12.31
CA ALA A 135 8.44 -3.93 13.21
C ALA A 135 7.08 -3.89 12.49
N GLU A 136 6.87 -2.93 11.59
CA GLU A 136 5.68 -2.85 10.74
C GLU A 136 5.62 -4.00 9.74
N LEU A 137 6.75 -4.39 9.12
CA LEU A 137 6.78 -5.53 8.21
C LEU A 137 6.46 -6.86 8.92
N ARG A 138 6.95 -7.04 10.15
CA ARG A 138 6.58 -8.21 10.99
C ARG A 138 5.10 -8.19 11.35
N TYR A 139 4.53 -7.01 11.62
CA TYR A 139 3.10 -6.84 11.86
C TYR A 139 2.29 -7.19 10.60
N ILE A 140 2.69 -6.68 9.43
CA ILE A 140 2.06 -7.00 8.15
C ILE A 140 2.14 -8.51 7.89
N TYR A 141 3.28 -9.16 8.13
CA TYR A 141 3.41 -10.61 7.99
C TYR A 141 2.40 -11.39 8.86
N ALA A 142 2.25 -11.00 10.13
CA ALA A 142 1.24 -11.58 11.01
C ALA A 142 -0.18 -11.33 10.48
N TYR A 143 -0.45 -10.11 9.99
CA TYR A 143 -1.71 -9.74 9.36
C TYR A 143 -2.01 -10.56 8.10
N GLN A 144 -1.02 -10.84 7.25
CA GLN A 144 -1.16 -11.73 6.11
C GLN A 144 -1.62 -13.12 6.54
N LYS A 145 -0.92 -13.70 7.52
CA LYS A 145 -1.17 -15.06 8.03
C LYS A 145 -2.54 -15.19 8.70
N HIS A 146 -2.92 -14.21 9.52
CA HIS A 146 -4.07 -14.33 10.42
C HIS A 146 -5.33 -13.64 9.91
N THR A 147 -5.22 -12.74 8.94
CA THR A 147 -6.36 -11.96 8.42
C THR A 147 -6.53 -12.12 6.92
N VAL A 148 -5.51 -11.80 6.11
CA VAL A 148 -5.65 -11.74 4.65
C VAL A 148 -5.87 -13.12 4.04
N ILE A 149 -5.05 -14.11 4.37
CA ILE A 149 -5.20 -15.46 3.82
C ILE A 149 -6.57 -16.06 4.19
N PRO A 150 -7.00 -16.05 5.48
CA PRO A 150 -8.35 -16.50 5.81
C PRO A 150 -9.47 -15.70 5.14
N CYS A 151 -9.29 -14.40 4.89
CA CYS A 151 -10.27 -13.56 4.18
C CYS A 151 -10.41 -14.00 2.72
N ILE A 152 -9.29 -14.20 2.01
CA ILE A 152 -9.28 -14.66 0.61
C ILE A 152 -9.96 -16.03 0.49
N GLU A 153 -9.64 -16.97 1.40
CA GLU A 153 -10.26 -18.29 1.43
C GLU A 153 -11.77 -18.23 1.70
N GLN A 154 -12.22 -17.31 2.58
CA GLN A 154 -13.64 -17.09 2.86
C GLN A 154 -14.38 -16.44 1.69
N ALA A 155 -13.70 -15.62 0.88
CA ALA A 155 -14.22 -15.05 -0.35
C ALA A 155 -14.35 -16.08 -1.48
N GLY A 156 -13.92 -17.33 -1.26
CA GLY A 156 -14.00 -18.41 -2.24
C GLY A 156 -12.83 -18.46 -3.23
N SER A 157 -11.76 -17.72 -2.95
CA SER A 157 -10.53 -17.70 -3.74
C SER A 157 -9.40 -18.45 -3.03
N SER A 158 -8.36 -18.80 -3.80
CA SER A 158 -7.11 -19.31 -3.23
C SER A 158 -6.07 -18.21 -3.03
N ALA A 159 -5.45 -18.19 -1.84
CA ALA A 159 -4.28 -17.37 -1.57
C ALA A 159 -3.01 -18.10 -2.04
N SER A 160 -2.02 -17.34 -2.51
CA SER A 160 -0.70 -17.90 -2.79
C SER A 160 -0.01 -18.36 -1.49
N ALA A 161 1.02 -19.21 -1.60
CA ALA A 161 1.70 -19.72 -0.42
C ALA A 161 2.51 -18.60 0.27
N LEU A 162 2.22 -18.32 1.54
CA LEU A 162 2.96 -17.33 2.33
C LEU A 162 4.43 -17.78 2.47
N PRO A 163 5.42 -16.96 2.05
CA PRO A 163 6.83 -17.25 2.27
C PRO A 163 7.18 -17.24 3.76
N SER A 164 8.42 -17.62 4.10
CA SER A 164 8.89 -17.41 5.47
C SER A 164 8.95 -15.91 5.79
N GLU A 165 8.80 -15.55 7.07
CA GLU A 165 8.83 -14.15 7.53
C GLU A 165 10.07 -13.40 7.06
N GLN A 166 11.23 -14.05 7.10
CA GLN A 166 12.49 -13.46 6.63
C GLN A 166 12.44 -13.16 5.13
N VAL A 167 11.98 -14.11 4.30
CA VAL A 167 11.88 -13.90 2.85
C VAL A 167 10.85 -12.82 2.55
N PHE A 168 9.72 -12.80 3.26
CA PHE A 168 8.71 -11.76 3.14
C PHE A 168 9.28 -10.35 3.37
N ILE A 169 10.03 -10.17 4.47
CA ILE A 169 10.65 -8.88 4.82
C ILE A 169 11.70 -8.50 3.77
N GLU A 170 12.60 -9.41 3.42
CA GLU A 170 13.65 -9.17 2.43
C GLU A 170 13.08 -8.78 1.06
N ASP A 171 12.02 -9.47 0.61
CA ASP A 171 11.38 -9.16 -0.66
C ASP A 171 10.67 -7.80 -0.64
N TRP A 172 10.03 -7.43 0.48
CA TRP A 172 9.45 -6.11 0.65
C TRP A 172 10.50 -5.00 0.57
N GLU A 173 11.60 -5.13 1.32
CA GLU A 173 12.70 -4.17 1.34
C GLU A 173 13.38 -4.02 -0.03
N ASN A 174 13.36 -5.09 -0.83
CA ASN A 174 13.88 -5.10 -2.21
C ASN A 174 12.85 -4.62 -3.26
N GLY A 175 11.70 -4.09 -2.82
CA GLY A 175 10.67 -3.55 -3.71
C GLY A 175 9.91 -4.61 -4.51
N ARG A 176 9.88 -5.86 -4.03
CA ARG A 176 9.14 -6.98 -4.64
C ARG A 176 8.23 -7.63 -3.60
N PRO A 177 7.29 -6.88 -3.00
CA PRO A 177 6.43 -7.42 -1.95
C PRO A 177 5.68 -8.67 -2.45
N TRP A 178 5.57 -9.68 -1.59
CA TRP A 178 4.77 -10.86 -1.89
C TRP A 178 3.30 -10.49 -2.01
N ILE A 179 2.65 -10.95 -3.10
CA ILE A 179 1.24 -10.69 -3.38
C ILE A 179 0.40 -11.92 -3.00
N PRO A 180 -0.60 -11.78 -2.11
CA PRO A 180 -1.37 -12.91 -1.58
C PRO A 180 -2.43 -13.42 -2.56
N TYR A 181 -2.90 -12.57 -3.47
CA TYR A 181 -3.97 -12.89 -4.40
C TYR A 181 -3.43 -13.87 -5.46
N GLY A 182 -3.94 -15.10 -5.45
CA GLY A 182 -3.60 -16.10 -6.44
C GLY A 182 -4.35 -15.86 -7.76
N ASP A 183 -3.89 -16.55 -8.80
CA ASP A 183 -4.67 -16.70 -10.04
C ASP A 183 -5.70 -17.82 -9.81
N ASP A 184 -6.96 -17.45 -9.62
CA ASP A 184 -8.05 -18.41 -9.47
C ASP A 184 -8.90 -18.49 -10.74
N ASP A 185 -8.76 -19.59 -11.47
CA ASP A 185 -9.56 -19.86 -12.67
C ASP A 185 -11.07 -20.03 -12.37
N ALA A 186 -11.46 -20.16 -11.09
CA ALA A 186 -12.86 -20.33 -10.69
C ALA A 186 -13.65 -19.01 -10.59
N LEU A 187 -12.96 -17.87 -10.48
CA LEU A 187 -13.59 -16.56 -10.38
C LEU A 187 -13.65 -15.86 -11.75
N THR A 188 -14.68 -15.05 -11.94
CA THR A 188 -14.68 -14.09 -13.05
C THR A 188 -13.64 -13.00 -12.81
N MET A 189 -13.22 -12.33 -13.89
CA MET A 189 -12.27 -11.22 -13.79
C MET A 189 -12.80 -10.05 -12.94
N GLU A 190 -14.11 -9.87 -12.89
CA GLU A 190 -14.78 -8.89 -12.03
C GLU A 190 -14.68 -9.29 -10.54
N GLU A 191 -15.07 -10.53 -10.19
CA GLU A 191 -14.97 -11.04 -8.82
C GLU A 191 -13.52 -11.05 -8.30
N ALA A 192 -12.56 -11.44 -9.14
CA ALA A 192 -11.14 -11.40 -8.78
C ALA A 192 -10.64 -9.97 -8.51
N SER A 193 -11.20 -8.97 -9.18
CA SER A 193 -10.83 -7.56 -8.99
C SER A 193 -11.35 -6.95 -7.69
N GLU A 194 -12.40 -7.52 -7.08
CA GLU A 194 -12.98 -7.06 -5.81
C GLU A 194 -12.21 -7.59 -4.57
N ILE A 195 -11.50 -8.71 -4.70
CA ILE A 195 -10.82 -9.36 -3.57
C ILE A 195 -9.79 -8.43 -2.88
N PRO A 196 -8.94 -7.67 -3.61
CA PRO A 196 -7.99 -6.76 -2.96
C PRO A 196 -8.65 -5.67 -2.13
N GLU A 197 -9.87 -5.23 -2.48
CA GLU A 197 -10.64 -4.26 -1.71
C GLU A 197 -11.23 -4.89 -0.44
N LEU A 198 -11.74 -6.12 -0.56
CA LEU A 198 -12.31 -6.87 0.56
C LEU A 198 -11.24 -7.35 1.56
N CYS A 199 -10.10 -7.80 1.03
CA CYS A 199 -8.99 -8.40 1.77
C CYS A 199 -7.70 -7.59 1.53
N PRO A 200 -7.62 -6.35 2.03
CA PRO A 200 -6.48 -5.46 1.76
C PRO A 200 -5.20 -6.04 2.32
N MET A 201 -4.10 -5.98 1.54
CA MET A 201 -2.78 -6.52 1.90
C MET A 201 -2.12 -5.79 3.05
N VAL A 202 -2.43 -4.51 3.24
CA VAL A 202 -1.87 -3.70 4.31
C VAL A 202 -2.98 -3.25 5.25
N PRO A 203 -2.82 -3.43 6.56
CA PRO A 203 -3.79 -2.98 7.55
C PRO A 203 -3.89 -1.45 7.60
N ALA A 204 -5.11 -0.92 7.55
CA ALA A 204 -5.38 0.52 7.43
C ALA A 204 -4.84 1.36 8.60
N GLU A 205 -4.68 0.77 9.79
CA GLU A 205 -4.05 1.39 10.95
C GLU A 205 -2.59 1.79 10.74
N LEU A 206 -1.83 1.13 9.86
CA LEU A 206 -0.45 1.54 9.58
C LEU A 206 -0.38 2.85 8.79
N HIS A 207 -1.42 3.16 8.01
CA HIS A 207 -1.52 4.43 7.27
C HIS A 207 -2.00 5.61 8.14
N ARG A 208 -2.39 5.35 9.39
CA ARG A 208 -2.94 6.35 10.33
C ARG A 208 -1.93 6.82 11.38
N GLN A 209 -0.68 6.37 11.31
CA GLN A 209 0.39 6.69 12.26
C GLN A 209 1.14 7.99 11.92
#